data_AF-A0A699YZN2-F1
#
_entry.id   AF-A0A699YZN2-F1
#
_cell.length_a   1.000
_cell.length_b   1.000
_cell.length_c   1.000
_cell.angle_alpha   90.00
_cell.angle_beta   90.00
_cell.angle_gamma   90.00
#
_symmetry.space_group_name_H-M   'P 1'
#
loop_
_entity.id
_entity.type
_entity.pdbx_description
1 polymer ?
#
loop_
_entity_poly.entity_id
_entity_poly.type
_entity_poly.pdbx_seq_one_letter_code
_entity_poly.pdbx_strand_id
1 'polypeptide(L)' 'VRQQEVAELVARVRAVLRLRHLAKDEQLSLVDFKAACGRLLEASAALQHVLDGASLRIAFANRVAADGSFVDIAHDFVI' A
#
# COMPACT_ATOMS: atom_id res chain seq x y z
N VAL A 1 12.44 12.48 -12.35
CA VAL A 1 11.32 13.16 -11.64
C VAL A 1 10.26 12.16 -11.18
N ARG A 2 9.52 11.45 -12.07
CA ARG A 2 8.38 10.59 -11.66
C ARG A 2 8.70 9.40 -10.73
N GLN A 3 9.87 8.76 -10.85
CA GLN A 3 10.24 7.62 -9.98
C GLN A 3 10.59 8.05 -8.55
N GLN A 4 11.17 9.25 -8.39
CA GLN A 4 11.58 9.77 -7.09
C GLN A 4 10.36 10.14 -6.23
N GLU A 5 9.35 10.76 -6.83
CA GLU A 5 8.07 11.04 -6.16
C GLU A 5 7.37 9.78 -5.67
N VAL A 6 7.43 8.69 -6.44
CA VAL A 6 6.84 7.41 -6.05
C VAL A 6 7.62 6.79 -4.89
N ALA A 7 8.95 6.84 -4.93
CA ALA A 7 9.78 6.33 -3.85
C ALA A 7 9.54 7.09 -2.53
N GLU A 8 9.40 8.42 -2.58
CA GLU A 8 9.07 9.26 -1.43
C GLU A 8 7.67 8.94 -0.88
N LEU A 9 6.68 8.78 -1.75
CA LEU A 9 5.33 8.39 -1.34
C LEU A 9 5.34 7.01 -0.65
N VAL A 10 6.04 6.04 -1.23
CA VAL A 10 6.20 4.69 -0.65
C VAL A 10 6.87 4.77 0.71
N ALA A 11 7.97 5.53 0.84
CA ALA A 11 8.67 5.72 2.10
C ALA A 11 7.75 6.34 3.16
N ARG A 12 6.95 7.34 2.77
CA ARG A 12 5.99 7.99 3.66
C ARG A 12 4.90 7.03 4.14
N VAL A 13 4.27 6.29 3.23
CA VAL A 13 3.23 5.31 3.58
C VAL A 13 3.80 4.24 4.53
N ARG A 14 4.98 3.71 4.21
CA ARG A 14 5.67 2.73 5.06
C ARG A 14 5.96 3.27 6.46
N ALA A 15 6.45 4.51 6.56
CA ALA A 15 6.77 5.12 7.84
C ALA A 15 5.52 5.36 8.69
N VAL A 16 4.46 5.93 8.09
CA VAL A 16 3.20 6.26 8.79
C VAL A 16 2.47 5.00 9.26
N LEU A 17 2.33 4.00 8.38
CA LEU A 17 1.64 2.75 8.69
C LEU A 17 2.55 1.68 9.32
N ARG A 18 3.84 1.98 9.50
CA ARG A 18 4.86 1.07 10.04
C ARG A 18 4.96 -0.26 9.29
N LEU A 19 4.80 -0.21 7.96
CA LEU A 19 4.86 -1.38 7.09
C LEU A 19 6.28 -1.91 6.96
N ARG A 20 6.43 -3.23 6.98
CA ARG A 20 7.69 -3.89 6.62
C ARG A 20 8.02 -3.66 5.15
N HIS A 21 7.06 -3.95 4.28
CA HIS A 21 7.17 -3.75 2.83
C HIS A 21 5.89 -3.12 2.27
N LEU A 22 6.06 -2.31 1.23
CA LEU A 22 4.97 -1.82 0.39
C LEU A 22 5.34 -2.05 -1.07
N ALA A 23 4.50 -2.80 -1.78
CA ALA A 23 4.68 -3.14 -3.18
C ALA A 23 3.49 -2.68 -4.03
N LYS A 24 3.74 -2.52 -5.32
CA LYS A 24 2.72 -2.31 -6.35
C LYS A 24 2.64 -3.58 -7.18
N ASP A 25 1.44 -4.07 -7.46
CA ASP A 25 1.24 -5.08 -8.50
C ASP A 25 1.76 -4.55 -9.84
N GLU A 26 2.50 -5.36 -10.61
CA GLU A 26 3.13 -4.93 -11.85
C GLU A 26 2.12 -4.39 -12.87
N GLN A 27 0.92 -4.99 -12.91
CA GLN A 27 -0.16 -4.63 -13.83
C GLN A 27 -0.91 -3.36 -13.41
N LEU A 28 -0.76 -2.91 -12.16
CA LEU A 28 -1.45 -1.73 -11.67
C LEU A 28 -0.83 -0.45 -12.23
N SER A 29 -1.66 0.50 -12.66
CA SER A 29 -1.16 1.79 -13.13
C SER A 29 -0.49 2.58 -11.99
N LEU A 30 0.47 3.45 -12.33
CA LEU A 30 1.08 4.33 -11.33
C LEU A 30 0.09 5.35 -10.75
N VAL A 31 -0.95 5.71 -11.51
CA VAL A 31 -1.98 6.65 -11.06
C VAL A 31 -2.82 6.00 -9.97
N ASP A 32 -3.30 4.78 -10.20
CA ASP A 32 -4.11 4.04 -9.23
C ASP A 32 -3.31 3.72 -7.97
N PHE A 33 -2.04 3.34 -8.14
CA PHE A 33 -1.14 3.11 -7.02
C PHE A 33 -0.96 4.36 -6.15
N LYS A 34 -0.70 5.53 -6.77
CA LYS A 34 -0.56 6.79 -6.04
C LYS A 34 -1.85 7.17 -5.31
N ALA A 35 -3.01 7.00 -5.96
CA ALA A 35 -4.31 7.29 -5.36
C ALA A 35 -4.60 6.37 -4.16
N ALA A 36 -4.31 5.08 -4.28
CA ALA A 36 -4.46 4.11 -3.20
C ALA A 36 -3.52 4.42 -2.02
N CYS A 37 -2.26 4.79 -2.28
CA CYS A 37 -1.35 5.28 -1.25
C CYS A 37 -1.86 6.55 -0.55
N GLY A 38 -2.53 7.46 -1.28
CA GLY A 38 -3.22 8.62 -0.71
C GLY A 38 -4.30 8.21 0.30
N ARG A 39 -5.20 7.32 -0.10
CA ARG A 39 -6.26 6.78 0.78
C ARG A 39 -5.70 6.08 2.01
N LEU A 40 -4.61 5.32 1.87
CA LEU A 40 -3.93 4.68 3.00
C LEU A 40 -3.40 5.70 4.02
N LEU A 41 -2.89 6.84 3.56
CA LEU A 41 -2.42 7.92 4.44
C LEU A 41 -3.58 8.64 5.12
N GLU A 42 -4.66 8.92 4.39
CA GLU A 42 -5.87 9.56 4.92
C GLU A 42 -6.49 8.74 6.04
N ALA A 43 -6.54 7.41 5.88
CA ALA A 43 -7.08 6.49 6.88
C ALA A 43 -6.03 5.93 7.86
N SER A 44 -4.83 6.51 7.90
CA SER A 44 -3.70 5.92 8.61
C SER A 44 -3.98 5.64 10.09
N ALA A 45 -4.68 6.54 10.77
CA ALA A 45 -5.04 6.37 12.19
C ALA A 45 -5.88 5.11 12.45
N ALA A 46 -6.79 4.76 11.54
CA ALA A 46 -7.63 3.57 11.68
C ALA A 46 -6.89 2.29 11.30
N LEU A 47 -5.99 2.37 10.31
CA LEU A 47 -5.28 1.22 9.76
C LEU A 47 -4.01 0.85 10.54
N GLN A 48 -3.46 1.76 11.33
CA GLN A 48 -2.14 1.59 11.94
C GLN A 48 -2.03 0.30 12.77
N HIS A 49 -3.02 -0.01 13.60
CA HIS A 49 -3.00 -1.21 14.43
C HIS A 49 -3.18 -2.51 13.65
N VAL A 50 -3.79 -2.44 12.47
CA VAL A 50 -4.07 -3.60 11.61
C VAL A 50 -2.86 -3.92 10.72
N LEU A 51 -2.12 -2.89 10.31
CA LEU A 51 -1.04 -3.00 9.33
C LEU A 51 0.38 -2.90 9.93
N ASP A 52 0.52 -2.67 11.23
CA ASP A 52 1.84 -2.58 11.88
C ASP A 52 2.69 -3.83 11.62
N GLY A 53 3.87 -3.64 11.01
CA GLY A 53 4.79 -4.71 10.66
C GLY A 53 4.37 -5.57 9.47
N ALA A 54 3.24 -5.27 8.82
CA ALA A 54 2.75 -6.02 7.66
C ALA A 54 3.55 -5.71 6.38
N SER A 55 3.55 -6.69 5.48
CA SER A 55 3.94 -6.50 4.08
C SER A 55 2.68 -6.29 3.26
N LEU A 56 2.55 -5.13 2.63
CA LEU A 56 1.37 -4.76 1.86
C LEU A 56 1.68 -4.70 0.37
N ARG A 57 0.78 -5.19 -0.46
CA ARG A 57 0.82 -4.98 -1.91
C ARG A 57 -0.50 -4.38 -2.38
N ILE A 58 -0.43 -3.30 -3.14
CA ILE A 58 -1.62 -2.72 -3.77
C ILE A 58 -1.84 -3.42 -5.11
N ALA A 59 -3.00 -4.05 -5.27
CA ALA A 59 -3.34 -4.94 -6.38
C ALA A 59 -4.78 -4.67 -6.89
N PHE A 60 -5.32 -5.53 -7.75
CA PHE A 60 -6.70 -5.42 -8.25
C PHE A 60 -7.75 -6.12 -7.39
N ALA A 61 -7.35 -6.93 -6.42
CA ALA A 61 -8.26 -7.65 -5.55
C ALA A 61 -7.65 -7.84 -4.17
N ASN A 62 -8.52 -7.90 -3.16
CA ASN A 62 -8.10 -8.24 -1.80
C ASN A 62 -7.73 -9.71 -1.73
N ARG A 63 -6.49 -10.01 -1.30
CA ARG A 63 -5.99 -11.37 -1.15
C ARG A 63 -5.01 -11.41 0.01
N VAL A 64 -4.80 -12.60 0.57
CA VAL A 64 -3.64 -12.87 1.39
C VAL A 64 -2.81 -13.86 0.60
N ALA A 65 -1.54 -13.54 0.34
CA ALA A 65 -0.66 -14.46 -0.36
C ALA A 65 -0.58 -15.78 0.44
N ALA A 66 -0.63 -16.92 -0.25
CA ALA A 66 -0.70 -18.23 0.41
C ALA A 66 0.54 -18.55 1.27
N ASP A 67 1.68 -17.91 0.95
CA ASP A 67 2.93 -17.95 1.70
C ASP A 67 2.98 -16.95 2.87
N GLY A 68 1.92 -16.16 3.07
CA GLY A 68 1.84 -15.11 4.09
C GLY A 68 2.77 -13.92 3.81
N SER A 69 3.37 -13.83 2.63
CA SER A 69 4.37 -12.80 2.32
C SER A 69 3.77 -11.40 2.21
N PHE A 70 2.54 -11.30 1.71
CA PHE A 70 1.82 -10.04 1.51
C PHE A 70 0.33 -10.16 1.84
N VAL A 71 -0.21 -9.08 2.38
CA VAL A 71 -1.64 -8.77 2.28
C VAL A 71 -1.80 -7.92 1.02
N ASP A 72 -2.61 -8.38 0.09
CA ASP A 72 -3.00 -7.62 -1.09
C ASP A 72 -4.27 -6.82 -0.77
N ILE A 73 -4.23 -5.52 -1.05
CA ILE A 73 -5.40 -4.65 -0.98
C ILE A 73 -5.75 -4.18 -2.39
N ALA A 74 -7.02 -4.33 -2.76
CA ALA A 74 -7.58 -3.85 -4.02
C ALA A 74 -7.41 -2.33 -4.11
N HIS A 75 -6.87 -1.81 -5.20
CA HIS A 75 -6.48 -0.41 -5.30
C HIS A 75 -7.65 0.55 -5.08
N ASP A 76 -8.88 0.15 -5.41
CA ASP A 76 -10.13 0.90 -5.30
C ASP A 76 -10.85 0.73 -3.96
N PHE A 77 -10.17 0.21 -2.94
CA PHE A 77 -10.72 0.04 -1.60
C PHE A 77 -11.36 1.32 -1.04
N VAL A 78 -12.38 1.12 -0.20
CA VAL A 78 -13.08 2.16 0.58
C VAL A 78 -12.91 1.81 2.07
N ILE A 79 -12.69 2.83 2.91
CA ILE A 79 -12.47 2.70 4.36
C ILE A 79 -13.65 3.27 5.11
#